data_AF-D9R748-F1
#
_entry.id   AF-D9R748-F1
#
_cell.length_a   1.000
_cell.length_b   1.000
_cell.length_c   1.000
_cell.angle_alpha   90.00
_cell.angle_beta   90.00
_cell.angle_gamma   90.00
#
_symmetry.space_group_name_H-M   'P 1'
#
loop_
_entity.id
_entity.type
_entity.pdbx_description
1 polymer ?
#
loop_
_entity_poly.entity_id
_entity_poly.type
_entity_poly.pdbx_seq_one_letter_code
_entity_poly.pdbx_strand_id
1 'polypeptide(L)'
;MKELSISESKKELNALCTSVRRLVLAGEYRECERLIFDAMGKYPHAAEPHNLIGIVLEKEGDHITAMKHFRAAWALDPAYLPARQNLDSFGTFFSRGNTAFDESDCPEEDQVKCATEYDAQGIGHVVRRK
;
A
#
# COMPACT_ATOMS: atom_id res chain seq x y z
N MET A 1 19.81 -1.58 20.33
CA MET A 1 20.05 -2.66 19.33
C MET A 1 18.84 -2.95 18.45
N LYS A 2 17.60 -3.05 18.99
CA LYS A 2 16.37 -3.30 18.17
C LYS A 2 16.02 -2.18 17.17
N GLU A 3 16.28 -0.91 17.47
CA GLU A 3 15.95 0.19 16.54
C GLU A 3 16.86 0.22 15.30
N LEU A 4 18.13 -0.20 15.43
CA LEU A 4 19.03 -0.30 14.28
C LEU A 4 18.57 -1.41 13.32
N SER A 5 18.10 -2.56 13.83
CA SER A 5 17.62 -3.66 12.98
C SER A 5 16.32 -3.31 12.26
N ILE A 6 15.41 -2.57 12.92
CA ILE A 6 14.16 -2.10 12.30
C ILE A 6 14.47 -1.09 11.17
N SER A 7 15.43 -0.19 11.40
CA SER A 7 15.88 0.77 10.39
C SER A 7 16.50 0.08 9.18
N GLU A 8 17.26 -0.99 9.40
CA GLU A 8 17.90 -1.77 8.33
C GLU A 8 16.89 -2.55 7.50
N SER A 9 15.94 -3.26 8.13
CA SER A 9 14.85 -3.95 7.43
C SER A 9 14.02 -3.00 6.58
N LYS A 10 13.70 -1.80 7.11
CA LYS A 10 12.95 -0.79 6.36
C LYS A 10 13.72 -0.28 5.14
N LYS A 11 15.04 -0.11 5.23
CA LYS A 11 15.87 0.27 4.09
C LYS A 11 15.88 -0.81 3.01
N GLU A 12 15.97 -2.08 3.39
CA GLU A 12 15.92 -3.19 2.44
C GLU A 12 14.56 -3.30 1.74
N LEU A 13 13.46 -3.14 2.50
CA LEU A 13 12.10 -3.16 1.94
C LEU A 13 11.86 -1.98 0.98
N ASN A 14 12.39 -0.78 1.29
CA ASN A 14 12.35 0.34 0.35
C ASN A 14 13.16 0.07 -0.93
N ALA A 15 14.33 -0.58 -0.81
CA ALA A 15 15.13 -0.98 -1.96
C ALA A 15 14.42 -2.05 -2.82
N LEU A 16 13.68 -2.97 -2.18
CA LEU A 16 12.80 -3.92 -2.84
C LEU A 16 11.71 -3.21 -3.64
N CYS A 17 10.98 -2.26 -3.05
CA CYS A 17 9.95 -1.47 -3.76
C CYS A 17 10.53 -0.79 -5.01
N THR A 18 11.69 -0.15 -4.88
CA THR A 18 12.38 0.51 -5.99
C THR A 18 12.76 -0.47 -7.10
N SER A 19 13.28 -1.65 -6.73
CA SER A 19 13.72 -2.68 -7.67
C SER A 19 12.54 -3.31 -8.42
N VAL A 20 11.48 -3.65 -7.69
CA VAL A 20 10.24 -4.20 -8.27
C VAL A 20 9.58 -3.18 -9.18
N ARG A 21 9.49 -1.90 -8.78
CA ARG A 21 8.98 -0.83 -9.64
C ARG A 21 9.70 -0.81 -10.99
N ARG A 22 11.03 -0.83 -10.99
CA ARG A 22 11.83 -0.84 -12.22
C ARG A 22 11.56 -2.08 -13.08
N LEU A 23 11.45 -3.26 -12.47
CA LEU A 23 11.21 -4.51 -13.19
C LEU A 23 9.80 -4.61 -13.77
N VAL A 24 8.78 -4.17 -13.02
CA VAL A 24 7.39 -4.07 -13.50
C VAL A 24 7.30 -3.14 -14.71
N LEU A 25 7.97 -1.99 -14.67
CA LEU A 25 8.03 -1.08 -15.83
C LEU A 25 8.76 -1.68 -17.04
N ALA A 26 9.67 -2.64 -16.81
CA ALA A 26 10.33 -3.40 -17.86
C ALA A 26 9.53 -4.63 -18.33
N GLY A 27 8.42 -4.98 -17.66
CA GLY A 27 7.64 -6.19 -17.95
C GLY A 27 8.25 -7.50 -17.45
N GLU A 28 9.28 -7.44 -16.60
CA GLU A 28 10.04 -8.59 -16.12
C GLU A 28 9.39 -9.21 -14.87
N TYR A 29 8.17 -9.73 -15.01
CA TYR A 29 7.36 -10.18 -13.89
C TYR A 29 7.94 -11.38 -13.13
N ARG A 30 8.56 -12.35 -13.84
CA ARG A 30 9.19 -13.52 -13.20
C ARG A 30 10.30 -13.14 -12.22
N GLU A 31 11.08 -12.13 -12.55
CA GLU A 31 12.15 -11.66 -11.67
C GLU A 31 11.58 -10.86 -10.49
N CYS A 32 10.45 -10.15 -10.69
CA CYS A 32 9.72 -9.53 -9.58
C CYS A 32 9.28 -10.59 -8.57
N GLU A 33 8.61 -11.66 -9.02
CA GLU A 33 8.15 -12.74 -8.16
C GLU A 33 9.29 -13.35 -7.35
N ARG A 34 10.43 -13.62 -7.99
CA ARG A 34 11.62 -14.17 -7.32
C ARG A 34 12.10 -13.27 -6.18
N LEU A 35 12.23 -11.96 -6.42
CA LEU A 35 12.66 -11.00 -5.41
C LEU A 35 11.62 -10.85 -4.28
N ILE A 36 10.34 -10.83 -4.64
CA ILE A 36 9.24 -10.68 -3.68
C ILE A 36 9.12 -11.91 -2.78
N PHE A 37 9.25 -13.12 -3.32
CA PHE A 37 9.19 -14.34 -2.52
C PHE A 37 10.37 -14.50 -1.57
N ASP A 38 11.58 -14.10 -1.99
CA ASP A 38 12.74 -14.03 -1.09
C ASP A 38 12.48 -13.05 0.07
N ALA A 39 11.92 -11.87 -0.24
CA ALA A 39 11.54 -10.90 0.77
C ALA A 39 10.42 -11.38 1.70
N MET A 40 9.41 -12.13 1.19
CA MET A 40 8.38 -12.75 2.03
C MET A 40 8.97 -13.78 3.01
N GLY A 41 9.97 -14.54 2.57
CA GLY A 41 10.69 -15.48 3.43
C GLY A 41 11.49 -14.78 4.52
N LYS A 42 12.17 -13.68 4.17
CA LYS A 42 12.99 -12.88 5.12
C LYS A 42 12.13 -12.03 6.06
N TYR A 43 11.00 -11.52 5.58
CA TYR A 43 10.12 -10.57 6.26
C TYR A 43 8.66 -11.01 6.24
N PRO A 44 8.30 -12.10 6.94
CA PRO A 44 6.95 -12.67 6.90
C PRO A 44 5.85 -11.77 7.51
N HIS A 45 6.24 -10.71 8.21
CA HIS A 45 5.32 -9.75 8.84
C HIS A 45 5.33 -8.38 8.15
N ALA A 46 6.07 -8.22 7.05
CA ALA A 46 6.11 -6.98 6.28
C ALA A 46 4.92 -6.93 5.31
N ALA A 47 4.31 -5.75 5.19
CA ALA A 47 3.18 -5.54 4.27
C ALA A 47 3.67 -5.35 2.83
N GLU A 48 4.87 -4.80 2.64
CA GLU A 48 5.44 -4.43 1.36
C GLU A 48 5.49 -5.60 0.37
N PRO A 49 5.99 -6.81 0.72
CA PRO A 49 6.03 -7.92 -0.24
C PRO A 49 4.62 -8.34 -0.72
N HIS A 50 3.63 -8.32 0.17
CA HIS A 50 2.24 -8.61 -0.18
C HIS A 50 1.64 -7.53 -1.09
N ASN A 51 1.97 -6.26 -0.85
CA ASN A 51 1.54 -5.18 -1.75
C ASN A 51 2.18 -5.34 -3.13
N LEU A 52 3.49 -5.59 -3.19
CA LEU A 52 4.25 -5.70 -4.44
C LEU A 52 3.80 -6.88 -5.31
N ILE A 53 3.52 -8.06 -4.74
CA ILE A 53 3.00 -9.17 -5.54
C ILE A 53 1.59 -8.86 -6.07
N GLY A 54 0.77 -8.16 -5.29
CA GLY A 54 -0.54 -7.70 -5.75
C GLY A 54 -0.43 -6.84 -7.01
N ILE A 55 0.55 -5.92 -7.03
CA ILE A 55 0.84 -5.09 -8.20
C ILE A 55 1.23 -5.94 -9.41
N VAL A 56 2.13 -6.91 -9.23
CA VAL A 56 2.57 -7.80 -10.31
C VAL A 56 1.39 -8.58 -10.89
N LEU A 57 0.56 -9.17 -10.01
CA LEU A 57 -0.62 -9.93 -10.41
C LEU A 57 -1.68 -9.09 -11.12
N GLU A 58 -1.90 -7.83 -10.71
CA GLU A 58 -2.76 -6.90 -11.47
C GLU A 58 -2.22 -6.67 -12.89
N LYS A 59 -0.90 -6.50 -13.03
CA LYS A 59 -0.27 -6.29 -14.35
C LYS A 59 -0.33 -7.54 -15.24
N GLU A 60 -0.34 -8.73 -14.64
CA GLU A 60 -0.54 -10.00 -15.33
C GLU A 60 -2.03 -10.31 -15.60
N GLY A 61 -2.96 -9.54 -15.03
CA GLY A 61 -4.39 -9.68 -15.22
C GLY A 61 -5.10 -10.61 -14.23
N ASP A 62 -4.39 -11.15 -13.23
CA ASP A 62 -4.99 -11.90 -12.12
C ASP A 62 -5.47 -10.96 -11.00
N HIS A 63 -6.50 -10.18 -11.33
CA HIS A 63 -7.12 -9.20 -10.44
C HIS A 63 -7.63 -9.83 -9.13
N ILE A 64 -8.21 -11.04 -9.19
CA ILE A 64 -8.79 -11.68 -8.00
C ILE A 64 -7.71 -12.06 -7.00
N THR A 65 -6.59 -12.61 -7.45
CA THR A 65 -5.47 -12.96 -6.56
C THR A 65 -4.74 -11.71 -6.08
N ALA A 66 -4.56 -10.71 -6.94
CA ALA A 66 -4.00 -9.42 -6.55
C ALA A 66 -4.75 -8.77 -5.38
N MET A 67 -6.09 -8.71 -5.46
CA MET A 67 -6.93 -8.15 -4.39
C MET A 67 -6.80 -8.92 -3.06
N LYS A 68 -6.53 -10.24 -3.08
CA LYS A 68 -6.24 -10.99 -1.86
C LYS A 68 -4.92 -10.54 -1.23
N HIS A 69 -3.90 -10.31 -2.05
CA HIS A 69 -2.59 -9.87 -1.59
C HIS A 69 -2.59 -8.44 -1.06
N PHE A 70 -3.31 -7.52 -1.70
CA PHE A 70 -3.50 -6.18 -1.15
C PHE A 70 -4.21 -6.20 0.22
N ARG A 71 -5.23 -7.05 0.37
CA ARG A 71 -5.90 -7.26 1.67
C ARG A 71 -4.98 -7.86 2.73
N ALA A 72 -4.10 -8.78 2.34
CA ALA A 72 -3.10 -9.36 3.24
C ALA A 72 -2.10 -8.29 3.71
N ALA A 73 -1.59 -7.44 2.81
CA ALA A 73 -0.72 -6.33 3.15
C ALA A 73 -1.39 -5.39 4.16
N TRP A 74 -2.64 -4.99 3.90
CA TRP A 74 -3.44 -4.17 4.81
C TRP A 74 -3.69 -4.84 6.17
N ALA A 75 -3.87 -6.16 6.21
CA ALA A 75 -4.06 -6.89 7.45
C ALA A 75 -2.77 -6.99 8.29
N LEU A 76 -1.61 -7.04 7.65
CA LEU A 76 -0.31 -7.06 8.31
C LEU A 76 0.04 -5.67 8.86
N ASP A 77 -0.18 -4.62 8.08
CA ASP A 77 0.01 -3.23 8.50
C ASP A 77 -1.11 -2.33 7.96
N PRO A 78 -2.13 -2.03 8.79
CA PRO A 78 -3.19 -1.08 8.42
C PRO A 78 -2.71 0.36 8.22
N ALA A 79 -1.51 0.72 8.68
CA ALA A 79 -0.94 2.05 8.51
C ALA A 79 -0.12 2.16 7.21
N TYR A 80 0.12 1.06 6.51
CA TYR A 80 0.85 1.06 5.23
C TYR A 80 -0.04 1.58 4.11
N LEU A 81 0.10 2.88 3.79
CA LEU A 81 -0.76 3.59 2.84
C LEU A 81 -0.79 2.98 1.43
N PRO A 82 0.31 2.43 0.88
CA PRO A 82 0.30 1.87 -0.48
C PRO A 82 -0.69 0.74 -0.67
N ALA A 83 -0.84 -0.14 0.33
CA ALA A 83 -1.85 -1.21 0.28
C ALA A 83 -3.27 -0.65 0.20
N ARG A 84 -3.56 0.40 0.97
CA ARG A 84 -4.85 1.12 0.91
C ARG A 84 -5.11 1.71 -0.46
N GLN A 85 -4.14 2.45 -0.99
CA GLN A 85 -4.27 3.14 -2.26
C GLN A 85 -4.49 2.15 -3.40
N ASN A 86 -3.83 0.99 -3.37
CA ASN A 86 -4.08 -0.07 -4.35
C ASN A 86 -5.46 -0.70 -4.17
N LEU A 87 -5.92 -0.97 -2.95
CA LEU A 87 -7.29 -1.46 -2.71
C LEU A 87 -8.35 -0.47 -3.24
N ASP A 88 -8.17 0.82 -2.99
CA ASP A 88 -9.08 1.86 -3.45
C ASP A 88 -9.02 2.00 -4.98
N SER A 89 -7.83 1.94 -5.57
CA SER A 89 -7.63 2.09 -7.02
C SER A 89 -8.19 0.92 -7.82
N PHE A 90 -8.02 -0.31 -7.33
CA PHE A 90 -8.44 -1.54 -8.01
C PHE A 90 -9.81 -2.05 -7.56
N GLY A 91 -10.30 -1.65 -6.39
CA GLY A 91 -11.59 -2.08 -5.84
C GLY A 91 -12.81 -1.30 -6.38
N THR A 92 -12.59 -0.27 -7.19
CA THR A 92 -13.67 0.52 -7.79
C THR A 92 -14.00 0.04 -9.20
N PHE A 93 -15.26 0.21 -9.62
CA PHE A 93 -15.69 -0.13 -10.99
C PHE A 93 -14.89 0.60 -12.08
N PHE A 94 -14.39 1.79 -11.75
CA PHE A 94 -13.55 2.60 -12.63
C PHE A 94 -12.13 2.57 -12.08
N SER A 95 -11.40 1.50 -12.42
CA SER A 95 -10.00 1.39 -12.01
C SER A 95 -9.25 2.64 -12.46
N ARG A 96 -8.63 3.32 -11.50
CA ARG A 96 -7.86 4.54 -11.78
C ARG A 96 -6.52 4.22 -12.45
N GLY A 97 -6.12 2.95 -12.51
CA GLY A 97 -4.86 2.49 -13.12
C GLY A 97 -3.58 2.91 -12.38
N ASN A 98 -3.70 3.78 -11.37
CA ASN A 98 -2.59 4.21 -10.53
C ASN A 98 -2.20 3.08 -9.58
N THR A 99 -0.89 2.86 -9.45
CA THR A 99 -0.34 1.76 -8.67
C THR A 99 0.66 2.32 -7.67
N ALA A 100 0.44 2.06 -6.38
CA ALA A 100 1.29 2.53 -5.29
C ALA A 100 2.25 1.43 -4.85
N PHE A 101 3.53 1.56 -5.18
CA PHE A 101 4.58 0.64 -4.76
C PHE A 101 5.10 0.99 -3.36
N ASP A 102 5.16 2.29 -3.05
CA ASP A 102 5.62 2.81 -1.77
C ASP A 102 4.86 4.10 -1.39
N GLU A 103 5.20 4.65 -0.23
CA GLU A 103 4.55 5.84 0.35
C GLU A 103 4.60 7.07 -0.57
N SER A 104 5.59 7.17 -1.47
CA SER A 104 5.72 8.32 -2.37
C SER A 104 4.68 8.35 -3.50
N ASP A 105 4.02 7.23 -3.76
CA ASP A 105 2.92 7.14 -4.74
C ASP A 105 1.55 7.48 -4.12
N CYS A 106 1.50 7.67 -2.80
CA CYS A 106 0.26 7.92 -2.09
C CYS A 106 -0.01 9.43 -2.06
N PRO A 107 -1.23 9.89 -2.42
CA PRO A 107 -1.60 11.28 -2.23
C PRO A 107 -1.50 11.64 -0.74
N GLU A 108 -1.04 12.84 -0.43
CA GLU A 108 -1.19 13.39 0.91
C GLU A 108 -2.69 13.37 1.24
N GLU A 109 -3.06 12.72 2.36
CA GLU A 109 -4.43 12.82 2.84
C GLU A 109 -4.67 14.29 3.16
N ASP A 110 -5.50 14.96 2.35
CA ASP A 110 -6.14 16.20 2.74
C ASP A 110 -6.82 15.91 4.07
N GLN A 111 -6.22 16.33 5.18
CA GLN A 111 -6.91 16.38 6.45
C GLN A 111 -8.04 17.38 6.23
N VAL A 112 -9.20 16.86 5.82
CA VAL A 112 -10.44 17.62 5.87
C VAL A 112 -10.60 17.97 7.33
N LYS A 113 -10.25 19.21 7.68
CA LYS A 113 -10.28 19.70 9.06
C LYS A 113 -11.74 19.76 9.48
N CYS A 114 -12.30 18.62 9.88
CA CYS A 114 -13.65 18.57 10.39
C CYS A 114 -13.63 19.00 11.85
N ALA A 115 -14.49 19.92 12.22
CA ALA A 115 -14.74 20.26 13.62
C ALA A 115 -16.13 19.79 14.01
N THR A 116 -16.28 19.39 15.28
CA THR A 116 -17.60 19.13 15.86
C THR A 116 -18.10 20.42 16.50
N GLU A 117 -19.20 20.95 15.98
CA GLU A 117 -19.89 22.11 16.54
C GLU A 117 -21.20 21.66 17.19
N TYR A 118 -21.48 22.10 18.41
CA TYR A 118 -22.72 21.74 19.11
C TYR A 118 -23.76 22.84 18.94
N ASP A 119 -24.99 22.46 18.57
CA ASP A 119 -26.11 23.40 18.54
C ASP A 119 -26.69 23.68 19.95
N ALA A 120 -27.70 24.55 20.01
CA ALA A 120 -28.37 24.92 21.26
C ALA A 120 -29.11 23.73 21.93
N GLN A 121 -29.35 22.65 21.19
CA GLN A 121 -29.94 21.41 21.70
C GLN A 121 -28.86 20.42 22.16
N GLY A 122 -27.57 20.76 22.04
CA GLY A 122 -26.44 19.91 22.40
C GLY A 122 -26.13 18.82 21.37
N ILE A 123 -26.65 18.92 20.15
CA ILE A 123 -26.38 17.98 19.06
C ILE A 123 -25.08 18.41 18.36
N GLY A 124 -24.13 17.48 18.26
CA GLY A 124 -22.85 17.70 17.59
C GLY A 124 -22.95 17.53 16.07
N HIS A 125 -22.63 18.57 15.32
CA HIS A 125 -22.58 18.62 13.85
C HIS A 125 -21.12 18.57 13.39
N VAL A 126 -20.81 17.66 12.46
CA VAL A 126 -19.47 17.60 11.84
C VAL A 126 -19.44 18.60 10.69
N VAL A 127 -18.71 19.70 10.87
CA VAL A 127 -18.54 20.75 9.87
C VAL A 127 -17.14 20.72 9.27
N ARG A 128 -17.03 20.88 7.93
CA ARG A 128 -15.72 21.06 7.28
C ARG A 128 -15.20 22.47 7.55
N ARG A 129 -14.06 22.60 8.23
CA ARG A 129 -13.29 23.85 8.26
C ARG A 129 -12.55 24.01 6.94
N LYS A 130 -12.76 25.16 6.32
CA LYS A 130 -11.98 25.62 5.17
C LYS A 130 -10.58 26.06 5.60
#